data_AF-A0A7K3PEX2-F1
#
_entry.id   AF-A0A7K3PEX2-F1
#
_cell.length_a   1.000
_cell.length_b   1.000
_cell.length_c   1.000
_cell.angle_alpha   90.00
_cell.angle_beta   90.00
_cell.angle_gamma   90.00
#
_symmetry.space_group_name_H-M   'P 1'
#
loop_
_entity.id
_entity.type
_entity.pdbx_description
1 polymer ?
#
loop_
_entity_poly.entity_id
_entity_poly.type
_entity_poly.pdbx_seq_one_letter_code
_entity_poly.pdbx_strand_id
1 'polypeptide(L)'
;LPRLALAFTAAGALVAVAAPVLVRALAPGLPDHALAVDCTRLTATCVVTFGLAGYCSAALRAHRRFLAPAAIYVAYNTGIIAVMSVLGGRWGVRSAAAGVAVGGVLMVAAQLPSLLRRLKRHEGERSSVVADEAARPLAVALFATVLLFALCRQSQVLIERFLASGLPSGAISHLNYAQKVAQIPMTLSLMLCTVTFPVVARALADGDTERARDRVERDVALAACLVLLGAATVVACAPQIVQLLFQRGAFTAADTAATAGVMRVYALGLLGQTVVGALARSYFSAGRASWYPLGAMAAGVVATAVAGAAAVGP
;
A
#
# COMPACT_ATOMS: atom_id res chain seq x y z
N LEU A 1 15.60 -13.79 13.53
CA LEU A 1 14.17 -13.82 13.89
C LEU A 1 13.87 -13.20 15.28
N PRO A 2 14.49 -13.62 16.40
CA PRO A 2 14.13 -13.09 17.73
C PRO A 2 14.42 -11.59 17.89
N ARG A 3 15.57 -11.11 17.41
CA ARG A 3 15.92 -9.66 17.42
C ARG A 3 14.94 -8.80 16.60
N LEU A 4 14.48 -9.30 15.45
CA LEU A 4 13.51 -8.60 14.61
C LEU A 4 12.11 -8.57 15.24
N ALA A 5 11.67 -9.69 15.82
CA ALA A 5 10.41 -9.75 16.57
C ALA A 5 10.42 -8.76 17.74
N LEU A 6 11.51 -8.73 18.53
CA LEU A 6 11.71 -7.75 19.59
C LEU A 6 11.65 -6.30 19.07
N ALA A 7 12.33 -6.01 17.96
CA ALA A 7 12.30 -4.68 17.36
C ALA A 7 10.88 -4.27 16.92
N PHE A 8 10.13 -5.16 16.27
CA PHE A 8 8.75 -4.88 15.89
C PHE A 8 7.82 -4.73 17.09
N THR A 9 8.02 -5.51 18.15
CA THR A 9 7.24 -5.39 19.39
C THR A 9 7.54 -4.07 20.09
N ALA A 10 8.81 -3.68 20.19
CA ALA A 10 9.20 -2.37 20.73
C ALA A 10 8.59 -1.23 19.91
N ALA A 11 8.64 -1.31 18.57
CA ALA A 11 8.04 -0.33 17.68
C ALA A 11 6.50 -0.27 17.83
N GLY A 12 5.83 -1.43 17.89
CA GLY A 12 4.38 -1.50 18.11
C GLY A 12 3.96 -0.93 19.47
N ALA A 13 4.71 -1.24 20.54
CA ALA A 13 4.50 -0.67 21.86
C ALA A 13 4.70 0.84 21.87
N LEU A 14 5.74 1.34 21.20
CA LEU A 14 5.99 2.78 21.04
C LEU A 14 4.82 3.46 20.33
N VAL A 15 4.30 2.87 19.25
CA VAL A 15 3.12 3.41 18.54
C VAL A 15 1.87 3.39 19.44
N ALA A 16 1.66 2.33 20.22
CA ALA A 16 0.53 2.24 21.14
C ALA A 16 0.58 3.30 22.25
N VAL A 17 1.77 3.57 22.79
CA VAL A 17 1.99 4.63 23.80
C VAL A 17 1.88 6.02 23.17
N ALA A 18 2.42 6.20 21.96
CA ALA A 18 2.39 7.47 21.22
C ALA A 18 1.03 7.76 20.55
N ALA A 19 0.09 6.81 20.53
CA ALA A 19 -1.23 6.93 19.91
C ALA A 19 -1.95 8.28 20.16
N PRO A 20 -2.07 8.81 21.40
CA PRO A 20 -2.72 10.10 21.64
C PRO A 20 -1.99 11.31 21.04
N VAL A 21 -0.67 11.23 20.89
CA VAL A 21 0.12 12.28 20.21
C VAL A 21 -0.04 12.15 18.70
N LEU A 22 0.03 10.92 18.18
CA LEU A 22 -0.13 10.63 16.76
C LEU A 22 -1.50 11.04 16.23
N VAL A 23 -2.58 10.73 16.95
CA VAL A 23 -3.95 11.11 16.55
C VAL A 23 -4.10 12.63 16.53
N ARG A 24 -3.61 13.34 17.56
CA ARG A 24 -3.64 14.81 17.59
C ARG A 24 -2.83 15.44 16.45
N ALA A 25 -1.69 14.86 16.10
CA ALA A 25 -0.85 15.37 15.04
C ALA A 25 -1.41 15.08 13.64
N LEU A 26 -2.00 13.89 13.42
CA LEU A 26 -2.44 13.43 12.10
C LEU A 26 -3.90 13.73 11.78
N ALA A 27 -4.76 13.91 12.78
CA ALA A 27 -6.18 14.14 12.57
C ALA A 27 -6.79 15.05 13.65
N PRO A 28 -6.28 16.29 13.81
CA PRO A 28 -6.72 17.21 14.86
C PRO A 28 -8.20 17.61 14.80
N GLY A 29 -8.82 17.55 13.61
CA GLY A 29 -10.22 17.94 13.45
C GLY A 29 -11.25 16.84 13.75
N LEU A 30 -10.81 15.65 14.18
CA LEU A 30 -11.74 14.56 14.50
C LEU A 30 -12.62 14.87 15.72
N PRO A 31 -13.94 14.60 15.66
CA PRO A 31 -14.83 14.87 16.78
C PRO A 31 -14.58 13.93 17.98
N ASP A 32 -14.23 12.66 17.72
CA ASP A 32 -13.96 11.66 18.76
C ASP A 32 -12.50 11.17 18.70
N HIS A 33 -11.64 11.89 19.42
CA HIS A 33 -10.22 11.54 19.54
C HIS A 33 -10.01 10.26 20.36
N ALA A 34 -10.85 9.98 21.37
CA ALA A 34 -10.68 8.83 22.25
C ALA A 34 -10.88 7.51 21.48
N LEU A 35 -11.93 7.43 20.66
CA LEU A 35 -12.17 6.28 19.79
C LEU A 35 -11.04 6.07 18.78
N ALA A 36 -10.52 7.15 18.19
CA ALA A 36 -9.39 7.09 17.27
C ALA A 36 -8.11 6.58 17.95
N VAL A 37 -7.85 7.01 19.20
CA VAL A 37 -6.72 6.52 20.00
C VAL A 37 -6.86 5.04 20.32
N ASP A 38 -8.04 4.57 20.72
CA ASP A 38 -8.29 3.15 20.98
C ASP A 38 -8.08 2.29 19.74
N CYS A 39 -8.59 2.73 18.60
CA CYS A 39 -8.38 2.04 17.32
C CYS A 39 -6.90 2.03 16.92
N THR A 40 -6.18 3.13 17.17
CA THR A 40 -4.74 3.23 16.91
C THR A 40 -3.95 2.27 17.80
N ARG A 41 -4.30 2.16 19.08
CA ARG A 41 -3.68 1.20 20.01
C ARG A 41 -3.91 -0.26 19.59
N LEU A 42 -5.12 -0.60 19.18
CA LEU A 42 -5.43 -1.93 18.67
C LEU A 42 -4.64 -2.25 17.40
N THR A 43 -4.62 -1.32 16.45
CA THR A 43 -3.89 -1.50 15.18
C THR A 43 -2.38 -1.44 15.34
N ALA A 44 -1.83 -0.86 16.42
CA ALA A 44 -0.40 -0.87 16.72
C ALA A 44 0.16 -2.29 16.87
N THR A 45 -0.67 -3.25 17.31
CA THR A 45 -0.29 -4.68 17.35
C THR A 45 0.05 -5.24 15.97
N CYS A 46 -0.47 -4.62 14.90
CA CYS A 46 -0.20 -5.02 13.53
C CYS A 46 1.25 -4.78 13.11
N VAL A 47 1.98 -3.87 13.77
CA VAL A 47 3.42 -3.66 13.50
C VAL A 47 4.18 -4.97 13.64
N VAL A 48 3.87 -5.75 14.68
CA VAL A 48 4.49 -7.06 14.94
C VAL A 48 4.07 -8.07 13.88
N THR A 49 2.77 -8.23 13.67
CA THR A 49 2.25 -9.28 12.78
C THR A 49 2.59 -9.01 11.31
N PHE A 50 2.58 -7.76 10.86
CA PHE A 50 2.96 -7.38 9.49
C PHE A 50 4.46 -7.54 9.28
N GLY A 51 5.29 -7.13 10.24
CA GLY A 51 6.73 -7.34 10.19
C GLY A 51 7.10 -8.82 10.08
N LEU A 52 6.47 -9.67 10.90
CA LEU A 52 6.64 -11.12 10.85
C LEU A 52 6.11 -11.73 9.55
N ALA A 53 4.91 -11.34 9.10
CA ALA A 53 4.34 -11.83 7.85
C ALA A 53 5.20 -11.44 6.64
N GLY A 54 5.76 -10.23 6.63
CA GLY A 54 6.70 -9.75 5.61
C GLY A 54 8.00 -10.54 5.61
N TYR A 55 8.58 -10.80 6.78
CA TYR A 55 9.77 -11.65 6.92
C TYR A 55 9.52 -13.08 6.40
N CYS A 56 8.42 -13.72 6.83
CA CYS A 56 8.04 -15.05 6.38
C CYS A 56 7.83 -15.09 4.86
N SER A 57 7.15 -14.08 4.31
CA SER A 57 6.93 -13.94 2.88
C SER A 57 8.23 -13.80 2.10
N ALA A 58 9.15 -12.95 2.57
CA ALA A 58 10.46 -12.76 1.94
C ALA A 58 11.26 -14.07 1.92
N ALA A 59 11.30 -14.80 3.04
CA ALA A 59 11.96 -16.10 3.12
C ALA A 59 11.33 -17.12 2.15
N LEU A 60 10.01 -17.25 2.13
CA LEU A 60 9.31 -18.18 1.24
C LEU A 60 9.51 -17.82 -0.25
N ARG A 61 9.47 -16.53 -0.60
CA ARG A 61 9.71 -16.03 -1.97
C ARG A 61 11.15 -16.27 -2.43
N ALA A 62 12.14 -16.07 -1.56
CA ALA A 62 13.55 -16.38 -1.85
C ALA A 62 13.72 -17.88 -2.22
N HIS A 63 12.83 -18.73 -1.72
CA HIS A 63 12.81 -20.14 -2.01
C HIS A 63 11.72 -20.57 -3.02
N ARG A 64 11.30 -19.63 -3.88
CA ARG A 64 10.34 -19.85 -4.98
C ARG A 64 8.98 -20.41 -4.54
N ARG A 65 8.56 -20.19 -3.30
CA ARG A 65 7.21 -20.53 -2.79
C ARG A 65 6.34 -19.27 -2.78
N PHE A 66 5.48 -19.14 -3.79
CA PHE A 66 4.64 -17.95 -3.97
C PHE A 66 3.21 -18.11 -3.45
N LEU A 67 2.71 -19.35 -3.33
CA LEU A 67 1.32 -19.62 -2.94
C LEU A 67 1.02 -19.18 -1.50
N ALA A 68 1.87 -19.54 -0.53
CA ALA A 68 1.67 -19.15 0.86
C ALA A 68 1.76 -17.61 1.04
N PRO A 69 2.73 -16.90 0.45
CA PRO A 69 2.71 -15.43 0.41
C PRO A 69 1.50 -14.80 -0.28
N ALA A 70 0.88 -15.48 -1.25
CA ALA A 70 -0.33 -14.99 -1.91
C ALA A 70 -1.58 -15.10 -1.01
N ALA A 71 -1.63 -16.10 -0.12
CA ALA A 71 -2.76 -16.31 0.79
C ALA A 71 -2.87 -15.25 1.92
N ILE A 72 -1.82 -14.45 2.13
CA ILE A 72 -1.73 -13.42 3.18
C ILE A 72 -2.96 -12.50 3.15
N TYR A 73 -3.24 -11.88 2.01
CA TYR A 73 -4.33 -10.89 1.90
C TYR A 73 -5.71 -11.53 2.03
N VAL A 74 -5.86 -12.79 1.62
CA VAL A 74 -7.11 -13.54 1.83
C VAL A 74 -7.31 -13.76 3.33
N ALA A 75 -6.31 -14.32 4.02
CA ALA A 75 -6.37 -14.56 5.47
C ALA A 75 -6.61 -13.26 6.27
N TYR A 76 -5.94 -12.17 5.88
CA TYR A 76 -6.11 -10.84 6.49
C TYR A 76 -7.56 -10.33 6.39
N ASN A 77 -8.09 -10.29 5.17
CA ASN A 77 -9.44 -9.76 4.93
C ASN A 77 -10.51 -10.67 5.52
N THR A 78 -10.32 -12.00 5.50
CA THR A 78 -11.20 -12.95 6.19
C THR A 78 -11.25 -12.66 7.69
N GLY A 79 -10.11 -12.38 8.33
CA GLY A 79 -10.07 -12.00 9.75
C GLY A 79 -10.84 -10.72 10.04
N ILE A 80 -10.65 -9.69 9.23
CA ILE A 80 -11.37 -8.41 9.37
C ILE A 80 -12.88 -8.64 9.24
N ILE A 81 -13.32 -9.33 8.19
CA ILE A 81 -14.73 -9.58 7.92
C ILE A 81 -15.35 -10.44 9.03
N ALA A 82 -14.67 -11.51 9.46
CA ALA A 82 -15.18 -12.38 10.51
C ALA A 82 -15.38 -11.64 11.84
N VAL A 83 -14.40 -10.84 12.26
CA VAL A 83 -14.51 -10.08 13.52
C VAL A 83 -15.56 -8.98 13.41
N MET A 84 -15.64 -8.27 12.28
CA MET A 84 -16.69 -7.25 12.07
C MET A 84 -18.09 -7.87 12.06
N SER A 85 -18.28 -9.06 11.47
CA SER A 85 -19.58 -9.73 11.44
C SER A 85 -20.02 -10.19 12.83
N VAL A 86 -19.10 -10.64 13.68
CA VAL A 86 -19.43 -11.16 15.03
C VAL A 86 -19.49 -10.04 16.09
N LEU A 87 -18.56 -9.08 16.06
CA LEU A 87 -18.43 -8.04 17.07
C LEU A 87 -18.97 -6.67 16.63
N GLY A 88 -19.34 -6.49 15.35
CA GLY A 88 -19.75 -5.20 14.78
C GLY A 88 -20.89 -4.52 15.53
N GLY A 89 -21.92 -5.28 15.91
CA GLY A 89 -23.09 -4.74 16.62
C GLY A 89 -22.78 -4.22 18.04
N ARG A 90 -21.74 -4.75 18.72
CA ARG A 90 -21.42 -4.39 20.11
C ARG A 90 -20.25 -3.42 20.22
N TRP A 91 -19.24 -3.56 19.35
CA TRP A 91 -17.99 -2.81 19.42
C TRP A 91 -17.86 -1.73 18.35
N GLY A 92 -18.82 -1.63 17.42
CA GLY A 92 -18.83 -0.59 16.39
C GLY A 92 -17.50 -0.53 15.65
N VAL A 93 -16.92 0.66 15.53
CA VAL A 93 -15.65 0.89 14.81
C VAL A 93 -14.47 0.11 15.43
N ARG A 94 -14.47 -0.13 16.75
CA ARG A 94 -13.40 -0.91 17.42
C ARG A 94 -13.36 -2.36 16.91
N SER A 95 -14.47 -2.91 16.44
CA SER A 95 -14.51 -4.24 15.82
C SER A 95 -13.66 -4.32 14.54
N ALA A 96 -13.63 -3.24 13.74
CA ALA A 96 -12.79 -3.19 12.55
C ALA A 96 -11.30 -3.13 12.93
N ALA A 97 -10.95 -2.33 13.95
CA ALA A 97 -9.58 -2.26 14.45
C ALA A 97 -9.11 -3.59 15.06
N ALA A 98 -9.97 -4.26 15.83
CA ALA A 98 -9.72 -5.61 16.34
C ALA A 98 -9.61 -6.64 15.22
N GLY A 99 -10.46 -6.53 14.19
CA GLY A 99 -10.44 -7.39 13.01
C GLY A 99 -9.14 -7.27 12.22
N VAL A 100 -8.57 -6.07 12.13
CA VAL A 100 -7.24 -5.83 11.55
C VAL A 100 -6.15 -6.51 12.38
N ALA A 101 -6.20 -6.42 13.70
CA ALA A 101 -5.25 -7.11 14.59
C ALA A 101 -5.32 -8.65 14.44
N VAL A 102 -6.54 -9.22 14.48
CA VAL A 102 -6.78 -10.65 14.27
C VAL A 102 -6.38 -11.10 12.87
N GLY A 103 -6.72 -10.31 11.84
CA GLY A 103 -6.31 -10.55 10.46
C GLY A 103 -4.79 -10.61 10.33
N GLY A 104 -4.06 -9.73 11.02
CA GLY A 104 -2.60 -9.75 11.07
C GLY A 104 -2.05 -11.06 11.62
N VAL A 105 -2.65 -11.61 12.68
CA VAL A 105 -2.29 -12.93 13.21
C VAL A 105 -2.56 -14.03 12.17
N LEU A 106 -3.71 -13.97 11.48
CA LEU A 106 -4.05 -14.94 10.43
C LEU A 106 -3.09 -14.89 9.24
N MET A 107 -2.56 -13.71 8.88
CA MET A 107 -1.53 -13.58 7.83
C MET A 107 -0.25 -14.37 8.16
N VAL A 108 0.16 -14.35 9.43
CA VAL A 108 1.32 -15.11 9.90
C VAL A 108 0.99 -16.60 9.95
N ALA A 109 -0.17 -16.95 10.52
CA ALA A 109 -0.63 -18.33 10.65
C ALA A 109 -0.78 -19.03 9.28
N ALA A 110 -1.26 -18.33 8.25
CA ALA A 110 -1.41 -18.88 6.91
C ALA A 110 -0.08 -19.30 6.26
N GLN A 111 1.02 -18.62 6.61
CA GLN A 111 2.35 -18.90 6.06
C GLN A 111 3.19 -19.85 6.93
N LEU A 112 2.88 -19.92 8.22
CA LEU A 112 3.67 -20.65 9.21
C LEU A 112 3.87 -22.15 8.86
N PRO A 113 2.85 -22.92 8.44
CA PRO A 113 3.03 -24.33 8.07
C PRO A 113 4.02 -24.51 6.91
N SER A 114 3.97 -23.63 5.92
CA SER A 114 4.86 -23.67 4.76
C SER A 114 6.30 -23.37 5.14
N LEU A 115 6.50 -22.43 6.07
CA LEU A 115 7.82 -22.07 6.59
C LEU A 115 8.40 -23.20 7.46
N LEU A 116 7.60 -23.76 8.38
CA LEU A 116 8.04 -24.84 9.28
C LEU A 116 8.40 -26.12 8.51
N ARG A 117 7.62 -26.51 7.51
CA ARG A 117 7.95 -27.64 6.63
C ARG A 117 9.29 -27.44 5.92
N ARG A 118 9.67 -26.19 5.65
CA ARG A 118 10.92 -25.85 4.97
C ARG A 118 12.11 -25.87 5.93
N LEU A 119 11.96 -25.29 7.11
CA LEU A 119 12.97 -25.32 8.17
C LEU A 119 13.34 -26.77 8.52
N LYS A 120 12.33 -27.63 8.71
CA LYS A 120 12.53 -29.07 8.97
C LYS A 120 13.23 -29.83 7.83
N ARG A 121 13.11 -29.35 6.57
CA ARG A 121 13.77 -29.97 5.40
C ARG A 121 15.20 -29.48 5.19
N HIS A 122 15.63 -28.41 5.87
CA HIS A 122 16.96 -27.81 5.73
C HIS A 122 17.80 -27.85 7.02
N GLU A 123 17.30 -28.45 8.12
CA GLU A 123 18.13 -28.77 9.29
C GLU A 123 19.32 -29.70 8.95
N GLY A 124 19.34 -30.32 7.76
CA GLY A 124 20.47 -31.11 7.24
C GLY A 124 21.49 -30.36 6.35
N GLU A 125 21.20 -29.14 5.89
CA GLU A 125 22.07 -28.40 4.96
C GLU A 125 22.39 -27.02 5.54
N ARG A 126 23.37 -26.96 6.44
CA ARG A 126 23.96 -25.69 6.91
C ARG A 126 24.80 -25.07 5.81
N SER A 127 24.15 -24.39 4.87
CA SER A 127 24.82 -23.47 3.96
C SER A 127 25.24 -22.22 4.75
N SER A 128 26.54 -22.10 5.02
CA SER A 128 27.17 -20.86 5.47
C SER A 128 27.11 -19.85 4.33
N VAL A 129 26.09 -19.00 4.32
CA VAL A 129 26.07 -17.83 3.43
C VAL A 129 27.11 -16.85 3.98
N VAL A 130 28.30 -16.87 3.38
CA VAL A 130 29.31 -15.83 3.58
C VAL A 130 28.72 -14.55 3.00
N ALA A 131 28.35 -13.61 3.88
CA ALA A 131 27.89 -12.30 3.46
C ALA A 131 29.10 -11.53 2.93
N ASP A 132 29.16 -11.33 1.62
CA ASP A 132 30.21 -10.55 0.98
C ASP A 132 30.17 -9.10 1.50
N GLU A 133 31.18 -8.71 2.28
CA GLU A 133 31.25 -7.42 2.97
C GLU A 133 31.29 -6.23 1.99
N ALA A 134 31.74 -6.46 0.75
CA ALA A 134 31.75 -5.47 -0.32
C ALA A 134 30.34 -5.19 -0.90
N ALA A 135 29.41 -6.15 -0.85
CA ALA A 135 28.03 -5.98 -1.32
C ALA A 135 27.13 -5.28 -0.27
N ARG A 136 27.58 -5.21 0.98
CA ARG A 136 26.83 -4.65 2.12
C ARG A 136 26.52 -3.15 2.00
N PRO A 137 27.46 -2.25 1.65
CA PRO A 137 27.15 -0.82 1.51
C PRO A 137 26.18 -0.52 0.36
N LEU A 138 26.32 -1.20 -0.78
CA LEU A 138 25.40 -1.06 -1.92
C LEU A 138 23.99 -1.59 -1.57
N ALA A 139 23.90 -2.73 -0.88
CA ALA A 139 22.63 -3.28 -0.41
C ALA A 139 21.94 -2.35 0.62
N VAL A 140 22.71 -1.72 1.51
CA VAL A 140 22.17 -0.76 2.49
C VAL A 140 21.66 0.51 1.79
N ALA A 141 22.41 1.06 0.83
CA ALA A 141 22.00 2.24 0.08
C ALA A 141 20.73 1.99 -0.76
N LEU A 142 20.64 0.83 -1.42
CA LEU A 142 19.44 0.43 -2.17
C LEU A 142 18.25 0.22 -1.24
N PHE A 143 18.44 -0.45 -0.09
CA PHE A 143 17.38 -0.63 0.89
C PHE A 143 16.90 0.73 1.44
N ALA A 144 17.81 1.62 1.79
CA ALA A 144 17.49 2.95 2.30
C ALA A 144 16.72 3.80 1.29
N THR A 145 17.14 3.81 0.03
CA THR A 145 16.47 4.59 -1.04
C THR A 145 15.06 4.06 -1.33
N VAL A 146 14.88 2.74 -1.40
CA VAL A 146 13.55 2.12 -1.57
C VAL A 146 12.65 2.40 -0.36
N LEU A 147 13.19 2.29 0.85
CA LEU A 147 12.46 2.57 2.09
C LEU A 147 12.02 4.03 2.15
N LEU A 148 12.92 4.98 1.88
CA LEU A 148 12.61 6.40 1.87
C LEU A 148 11.58 6.75 0.79
N PHE A 149 11.70 6.18 -0.42
CA PHE A 149 10.70 6.36 -1.46
C PHE A 149 9.31 5.87 -1.01
N ALA A 150 9.24 4.69 -0.39
CA ALA A 150 8.00 4.15 0.15
C ALA A 150 7.42 5.03 1.26
N LEU A 151 8.26 5.57 2.15
CA LEU A 151 7.85 6.50 3.21
C LEU A 151 7.32 7.82 2.66
N CYS A 152 7.99 8.42 1.67
CA CYS A 152 7.50 9.60 0.96
C CYS A 152 6.17 9.34 0.25
N ARG A 153 5.98 8.15 -0.33
CA ARG A 153 4.70 7.78 -0.92
C ARG A 153 3.59 7.65 0.12
N GLN A 154 3.91 7.08 1.27
CA GLN A 154 2.93 6.90 2.34
C GLN A 154 2.57 8.23 3.02
N SER A 155 3.48 9.20 3.07
CA SER A 155 3.22 10.51 3.66
C SER A 155 2.16 11.30 2.89
N GLN A 156 2.04 11.12 1.57
CA GLN A 156 0.98 11.76 0.77
C GLN A 156 -0.41 11.43 1.32
N VAL A 157 -0.69 10.15 1.61
CA VAL A 157 -1.96 9.71 2.18
C VAL A 157 -2.18 10.27 3.59
N LEU A 158 -1.10 10.44 4.37
CA LEU A 158 -1.19 11.05 5.70
C LEU A 158 -1.53 12.54 5.62
N ILE A 159 -0.95 13.26 4.66
CA ILE A 159 -1.25 14.68 4.41
C ILE A 159 -2.71 14.84 3.96
N GLU A 160 -3.17 14.01 3.03
CA GLU A 160 -4.57 14.01 2.58
C GLU A 160 -5.54 13.79 3.75
N ARG A 161 -5.24 12.86 4.66
CA ARG A 161 -6.04 12.60 5.86
C ARG A 161 -5.98 13.72 6.89
N PHE A 162 -4.82 14.35 7.05
CA PHE A 162 -4.64 15.49 7.94
C PHE A 162 -5.51 16.67 7.51
N LEU A 163 -5.42 17.03 6.22
CA LEU A 163 -6.24 18.09 5.63
C LEU A 163 -7.74 17.77 5.72
N ALA A 164 -8.12 16.52 5.41
CA ALA A 164 -9.51 16.08 5.48
C ALA A 164 -10.05 15.96 6.90
N SER A 165 -9.21 15.94 7.93
CA SER A 165 -9.66 15.85 9.32
C SER A 165 -10.42 17.10 9.77
N GLY A 166 -10.14 18.26 9.19
CA GLY A 166 -10.85 19.51 9.47
C GLY A 166 -12.14 19.70 8.65
N LEU A 167 -12.43 18.81 7.71
CA LEU A 167 -13.65 18.84 6.89
C LEU A 167 -14.82 18.14 7.61
N PRO A 168 -16.07 18.29 7.12
CA PRO A 168 -17.23 17.62 7.70
C PRO A 168 -17.03 16.10 7.87
N SER A 169 -17.73 15.55 8.86
CA SER A 169 -17.67 14.12 9.15
C SER A 169 -17.98 13.29 7.90
N GLY A 170 -17.18 12.23 7.69
CA GLY A 170 -17.27 11.39 6.49
C GLY A 170 -16.25 11.72 5.40
N ALA A 171 -15.65 12.93 5.38
CA ALA A 171 -14.67 13.33 4.35
C ALA A 171 -13.51 12.33 4.18
N ILE A 172 -12.89 11.90 5.29
CA ILE A 172 -11.81 10.89 5.30
C ILE A 172 -12.30 9.56 4.70
N SER A 173 -13.54 9.16 5.01
CA SER A 173 -14.14 7.93 4.49
C SER A 173 -14.41 8.04 2.98
N HIS A 174 -14.96 9.15 2.50
CA HIS A 174 -15.19 9.42 1.07
C HIS A 174 -13.89 9.38 0.28
N LEU A 175 -12.83 10.04 0.76
CA LEU A 175 -11.50 9.97 0.16
C LEU A 175 -11.01 8.52 0.07
N ASN A 176 -11.09 7.77 1.16
CA ASN A 176 -10.63 6.39 1.18
C ASN A 176 -11.44 5.46 0.26
N TYR A 177 -12.77 5.62 0.15
CA TYR A 177 -13.59 4.83 -0.77
C TYR A 177 -13.32 5.20 -2.23
N ALA A 178 -13.31 6.50 -2.54
CA ALA A 178 -13.04 7.01 -3.88
C ALA A 178 -11.66 6.58 -4.38
N GLN A 179 -10.62 6.73 -3.55
CA GLN A 179 -9.25 6.35 -3.93
C GLN A 179 -9.14 4.86 -4.27
N LYS A 180 -9.76 3.97 -3.48
CA LYS A 180 -9.70 2.53 -3.72
C LYS A 180 -10.34 2.12 -5.04
N VAL A 181 -11.50 2.70 -5.37
CA VAL A 181 -12.23 2.37 -6.59
C VAL A 181 -11.57 3.03 -7.81
N ALA A 182 -11.14 4.29 -7.70
CA ALA A 182 -10.47 5.00 -8.78
C ALA A 182 -9.15 4.34 -9.21
N GLN A 183 -8.45 3.66 -8.30
CA GLN A 183 -7.17 3.00 -8.62
C GLN A 183 -7.30 1.68 -9.40
N ILE A 184 -8.52 1.15 -9.59
CA ILE A 184 -8.72 -0.12 -10.30
C ILE A 184 -8.20 -0.06 -11.75
N PRO A 185 -8.58 0.92 -12.58
CA PRO A 185 -8.00 1.12 -13.92
C PRO A 185 -6.47 1.17 -13.95
N MET A 186 -5.87 1.95 -13.04
CA MET A 186 -4.42 2.06 -12.93
C MET A 186 -3.77 0.71 -12.64
N THR A 187 -4.36 -0.07 -11.73
CA THR A 187 -3.81 -1.37 -11.33
C THR A 187 -3.86 -2.38 -12.50
N LEU A 188 -4.96 -2.40 -13.26
CA LEU A 188 -5.09 -3.23 -14.46
C LEU A 188 -4.06 -2.86 -15.54
N SER A 189 -3.83 -1.57 -15.74
CA SER A 189 -2.82 -1.08 -16.68
C SER A 189 -1.39 -1.43 -16.27
N LEU A 190 -1.05 -1.30 -14.98
CA LEU A 190 0.27 -1.70 -14.49
C LEU A 190 0.51 -3.22 -14.58
N MET A 191 -0.55 -4.04 -14.53
CA MET A 191 -0.45 -5.48 -14.79
C MET A 191 -0.01 -5.76 -16.23
N LEU A 192 -0.52 -5.01 -17.22
CA LEU A 192 -0.09 -5.13 -18.61
C LEU A 192 1.42 -4.90 -18.75
N CYS A 193 1.94 -3.80 -18.17
CA CYS A 193 3.39 -3.52 -18.17
C CYS A 193 4.21 -4.62 -17.48
N THR A 194 3.62 -5.32 -16.51
CA THR A 194 4.31 -6.39 -15.77
C THR A 194 4.42 -7.66 -16.61
N VAL A 195 3.39 -7.98 -17.39
CA VAL A 195 3.35 -9.15 -18.26
C VAL A 195 4.33 -9.01 -19.42
N THR A 196 4.54 -7.79 -19.92
CA THR A 196 5.47 -7.55 -21.03
C THR A 196 6.92 -7.37 -20.60
N PHE A 197 7.18 -7.10 -19.31
CA PHE A 197 8.53 -6.90 -18.76
C PHE A 197 9.54 -8.02 -19.08
N PRO A 198 9.21 -9.33 -18.99
CA PRO A 198 10.15 -10.39 -19.35
C PRO A 198 10.62 -10.34 -20.81
N VAL A 199 9.79 -9.81 -21.73
CA VAL A 199 10.12 -9.66 -23.15
C VAL A 199 11.14 -8.54 -23.34
N VAL A 200 10.96 -7.42 -22.62
CA VAL A 200 11.91 -6.30 -22.62
C VAL A 200 13.26 -6.74 -22.04
N ALA A 201 13.23 -7.48 -20.92
CA ALA A 201 14.45 -7.99 -20.29
C ALA A 201 15.25 -8.93 -21.21
N ARG A 202 14.56 -9.76 -22.02
CA ARG A 202 15.20 -10.62 -23.03
C ARG A 202 15.83 -9.80 -24.15
N ALA A 203 15.10 -8.85 -24.73
CA ALA A 203 15.64 -7.99 -25.80
C ALA A 203 16.89 -7.21 -25.36
N LEU A 204 16.91 -6.72 -24.12
CA LEU A 204 18.10 -6.09 -23.54
C LEU A 204 19.26 -7.07 -23.34
N ALA A 205 18.98 -8.30 -22.90
CA ALA A 205 20.00 -9.34 -22.74
C ALA A 205 20.59 -9.78 -24.09
N ASP A 206 19.80 -9.74 -25.15
CA ASP A 206 20.20 -10.05 -26.53
C ASP A 206 20.97 -8.88 -27.19
N GLY A 207 21.17 -7.76 -26.49
CA GLY A 207 21.86 -6.56 -26.99
C GLY A 207 21.04 -5.67 -27.92
N ASP A 208 19.78 -6.03 -28.17
CA ASP A 208 18.86 -5.33 -29.09
C ASP A 208 18.15 -4.18 -28.36
N THR A 209 18.91 -3.11 -28.11
CA THR A 209 18.45 -1.93 -27.37
C THR A 209 17.34 -1.15 -28.07
N GLU A 210 17.33 -1.13 -29.42
CA GLU A 210 16.25 -0.49 -30.19
C GLU A 210 14.93 -1.25 -30.01
N ARG A 211 14.95 -2.58 -30.18
CA ARG A 211 13.75 -3.40 -29.97
C ARG A 211 13.24 -3.33 -28.53
N ALA A 212 14.14 -3.24 -27.54
CA ALA A 212 13.77 -3.03 -26.15
C ALA A 212 13.08 -1.67 -25.95
N ARG A 213 13.62 -0.61 -26.53
CA ARG A 213 13.04 0.75 -26.47
C ARG A 213 11.65 0.80 -27.11
N ASP A 214 11.53 0.33 -28.35
CA ASP A 214 10.25 0.30 -29.08
C ASP A 214 9.17 -0.46 -28.31
N ARG A 215 9.57 -1.56 -27.64
CA ARG A 215 8.66 -2.35 -26.82
C ARG A 215 8.19 -1.58 -25.60
N VAL A 216 9.09 -0.90 -24.89
CA VAL A 216 8.74 -0.06 -23.73
C VAL A 216 7.82 1.09 -24.14
N GLU A 217 8.11 1.77 -25.24
CA GLU A 217 7.27 2.87 -25.74
C GLU A 217 5.85 2.38 -26.07
N ARG A 218 5.72 1.24 -26.76
CA ARG A 218 4.40 0.62 -27.03
C ARG A 218 3.68 0.20 -25.75
N ASP A 219 4.38 -0.40 -24.80
CA ASP A 219 3.76 -0.86 -23.56
C ASP A 219 3.28 0.31 -22.70
N VAL A 220 4.04 1.40 -22.64
CA VAL A 220 3.63 2.63 -21.94
C VAL A 220 2.45 3.29 -22.67
N ALA A 221 2.46 3.34 -24.00
CA ALA A 221 1.34 3.88 -24.77
C ALA A 221 0.04 3.07 -24.58
N LEU A 222 0.13 1.75 -24.61
CA LEU A 222 -1.00 0.85 -24.33
C LEU A 222 -1.50 1.01 -22.89
N ALA A 223 -0.58 1.08 -21.93
CA ALA A 223 -0.90 1.31 -20.53
C ALA A 223 -1.61 2.67 -20.32
N ALA A 224 -1.12 3.73 -20.96
CA ALA A 224 -1.73 5.05 -20.93
C ALA A 224 -3.14 5.02 -21.54
N CYS A 225 -3.31 4.40 -22.71
CA CYS A 225 -4.60 4.25 -23.36
C CYS A 225 -5.61 3.52 -22.45
N LEU A 226 -5.20 2.40 -21.84
CA LEU A 226 -6.07 1.63 -20.95
C LEU A 226 -6.46 2.42 -19.70
N VAL A 227 -5.52 3.16 -19.10
CA VAL A 227 -5.82 4.03 -17.95
C VAL A 227 -6.74 5.17 -18.33
N LEU A 228 -6.55 5.80 -19.49
CA LEU A 228 -7.41 6.89 -19.94
C LEU A 228 -8.84 6.40 -20.21
N LEU A 229 -9.00 5.25 -20.85
CA LEU A 229 -10.31 4.62 -21.05
C LEU A 229 -10.98 4.26 -19.72
N GLY A 230 -10.22 3.68 -18.79
CA GLY A 230 -10.75 3.37 -17.47
C GLY A 230 -11.05 4.62 -16.64
N ALA A 231 -10.24 5.68 -16.73
CA ALA A 231 -10.48 6.96 -16.09
C ALA A 231 -11.75 7.62 -16.66
N ALA A 232 -11.93 7.62 -17.98
CA ALA A 232 -13.16 8.11 -18.61
C ALA A 232 -14.39 7.34 -18.12
N THR A 233 -14.30 6.02 -18.00
CA THR A 233 -15.37 5.17 -17.46
C THR A 233 -15.67 5.52 -15.99
N VAL A 234 -14.63 5.67 -15.16
CA VAL A 234 -14.76 6.08 -13.76
C VAL A 234 -15.43 7.44 -13.66
N VAL A 235 -15.06 8.41 -14.50
CA VAL A 235 -15.63 9.76 -14.49
C VAL A 235 -17.10 9.76 -14.90
N ALA A 236 -17.43 9.06 -15.99
CA ALA A 236 -18.77 8.97 -16.54
C ALA A 236 -19.73 8.23 -15.60
N CYS A 237 -19.30 7.07 -15.09
CA CYS A 237 -20.12 6.17 -14.29
C CYS A 237 -19.90 6.31 -12.78
N ALA A 238 -19.28 7.41 -12.33
CA ALA A 238 -18.89 7.58 -10.94
C ALA A 238 -20.03 7.32 -9.92
N PRO A 239 -21.19 7.99 -10.03
CA PRO A 239 -22.26 7.80 -9.06
C PRO A 239 -22.84 6.38 -9.10
N GLN A 240 -22.97 5.77 -10.28
CA GLN A 240 -23.51 4.42 -10.44
C GLN A 240 -22.58 3.37 -9.81
N ILE A 241 -21.27 3.51 -9.98
CA ILE A 241 -20.27 2.62 -9.38
C ILE A 241 -20.33 2.73 -7.84
N VAL A 242 -20.33 3.95 -7.31
CA VAL A 242 -20.37 4.18 -5.86
C VAL A 242 -21.70 3.69 -5.26
N GLN A 243 -22.81 3.93 -5.95
CA GLN A 243 -24.13 3.48 -5.54
C GLN A 243 -24.18 1.95 -5.42
N LEU A 244 -23.76 1.24 -6.47
CA LEU A 244 -23.77 -0.22 -6.51
C LEU A 244 -22.89 -0.85 -5.42
N LEU A 245 -21.72 -0.25 -5.17
CA LEU A 245 -20.74 -0.80 -4.24
C LEU A 245 -21.05 -0.46 -2.78
N PHE A 246 -21.48 0.76 -2.49
CA PHE A 246 -21.47 1.30 -1.13
C PHE A 246 -22.83 1.75 -0.61
N GLN A 247 -23.78 2.18 -1.46
CA GLN A 247 -25.04 2.79 -1.00
C GLN A 247 -26.01 1.77 -0.37
N ARG A 248 -25.77 1.45 0.90
CA ARG A 248 -26.53 0.51 1.74
C ARG A 248 -26.44 0.92 3.20
N GLY A 249 -27.53 0.73 3.95
CA GLY A 249 -27.57 0.96 5.40
C GLY A 249 -27.22 2.41 5.75
N ALA A 250 -26.10 2.60 6.46
CA ALA A 250 -25.62 3.92 6.90
C ALA A 250 -25.02 4.79 5.78
N PHE A 251 -24.81 4.25 4.57
CA PHE A 251 -24.26 5.00 3.45
C PHE A 251 -25.38 5.55 2.56
N THR A 252 -25.56 6.87 2.59
CA THR A 252 -26.69 7.59 1.99
C THR A 252 -26.45 7.98 0.52
N ALA A 253 -27.47 8.52 -0.13
CA ALA A 253 -27.34 9.10 -1.46
C ALA A 253 -26.43 10.34 -1.48
N ALA A 254 -26.41 11.13 -0.40
CA ALA A 254 -25.51 12.27 -0.26
C ALA A 254 -24.04 11.82 -0.19
N ASP A 255 -23.75 10.75 0.57
CA ASP A 255 -22.42 10.14 0.65
C ASP A 255 -21.96 9.61 -0.71
N THR A 256 -22.91 9.09 -1.49
CA THR A 256 -22.67 8.60 -2.86
C THR A 256 -22.27 9.74 -3.79
N ALA A 257 -23.01 10.85 -3.76
CA ALA A 257 -22.69 12.03 -4.56
C ALA A 257 -21.32 12.64 -4.18
N ALA A 258 -21.04 12.77 -2.88
CA ALA A 258 -19.76 13.28 -2.38
C ALA A 258 -18.59 12.38 -2.81
N THR A 259 -18.72 11.07 -2.61
CA THR A 259 -17.68 10.09 -2.97
C THR A 259 -17.47 10.04 -4.48
N ALA A 260 -18.54 10.14 -5.30
CA ALA A 260 -18.44 10.18 -6.75
C ALA A 260 -17.70 11.44 -7.26
N GLY A 261 -17.94 12.60 -6.63
CA GLY A 261 -17.20 13.82 -6.91
C GLY A 261 -15.71 13.67 -6.65
N VAL A 262 -15.34 13.14 -5.47
CA VAL A 262 -13.94 12.85 -5.12
C VAL A 262 -13.32 11.84 -6.08
N MET A 263 -14.07 10.82 -6.49
CA MET A 263 -13.59 9.79 -7.41
C MET A 263 -13.26 10.36 -8.81
N ARG A 264 -14.04 11.33 -9.29
CA ARG A 264 -13.76 12.06 -10.54
C ARG A 264 -12.46 12.85 -10.46
N VAL A 265 -12.20 13.49 -9.32
CA VAL A 265 -10.95 14.24 -9.10
C VAL A 265 -9.75 13.28 -9.06
N TYR A 266 -9.84 12.16 -8.35
CA TYR A 266 -8.77 11.15 -8.35
C TYR A 266 -8.49 10.59 -9.75
N ALA A 267 -9.50 10.49 -10.62
CA ALA A 267 -9.34 9.99 -11.99
C ALA A 267 -8.35 10.83 -12.82
N LEU A 268 -8.27 12.15 -12.57
CA LEU A 268 -7.34 13.06 -13.25
C LEU A 268 -5.87 12.71 -12.96
N GLY A 269 -5.58 12.18 -11.77
CA GLY A 269 -4.22 11.80 -11.36
C GLY A 269 -3.78 10.41 -11.82
N LEU A 270 -4.69 9.58 -12.36
CA LEU A 270 -4.40 8.17 -12.64
C LEU A 270 -3.30 7.97 -13.69
N LEU A 271 -3.29 8.80 -14.75
CA LEU A 271 -2.26 8.69 -15.78
C LEU A 271 -0.86 8.94 -15.19
N GLY A 272 -0.71 10.03 -14.42
CA GLY A 272 0.55 10.36 -13.77
C GLY A 272 1.02 9.26 -12.81
N GLN A 273 0.12 8.72 -11.98
CA GLN A 273 0.44 7.61 -11.08
C GLN A 273 0.84 6.33 -11.83
N THR A 274 0.24 6.06 -12.98
CA THR A 274 0.59 4.92 -13.85
C THR A 274 2.00 5.07 -14.39
N VAL A 275 2.33 6.25 -14.93
CA VAL A 275 3.66 6.55 -15.48
C VAL A 275 4.73 6.46 -14.37
N VAL A 276 4.49 7.05 -13.20
CA VAL A 276 5.40 6.93 -12.05
C VAL A 276 5.57 5.47 -11.63
N GLY A 277 4.49 4.69 -11.55
CA GLY A 277 4.54 3.27 -11.19
C GLY A 277 5.26 2.38 -12.21
N ALA A 278 5.21 2.74 -13.50
CA ALA A 278 5.95 2.06 -14.55
C ALA A 278 7.46 2.42 -14.50
N LEU A 279 7.78 3.71 -14.42
CA LEU A 279 9.16 4.22 -14.46
C LEU A 279 9.92 3.94 -13.16
N ALA A 280 9.29 4.01 -11.98
CA ALA A 280 9.99 3.74 -10.72
C ALA A 280 10.55 2.31 -10.68
N ARG A 281 9.85 1.33 -11.29
CA ARG A 281 10.30 -0.06 -11.33
C ARG A 281 11.57 -0.25 -12.17
N SER A 282 11.71 0.46 -13.28
CA SER A 282 12.94 0.38 -14.10
C SER A 282 14.14 0.93 -13.34
N TYR A 283 13.99 2.10 -12.68
CA TYR A 283 15.07 2.70 -11.88
C TYR A 283 15.56 1.81 -10.74
N PHE A 284 14.65 1.20 -9.96
CA PHE A 284 15.06 0.31 -8.87
C PHE A 284 15.61 -1.04 -9.36
N SER A 285 15.22 -1.50 -10.55
CA SER A 285 15.73 -2.74 -11.14
C SER A 285 17.16 -2.63 -11.70
N ALA A 286 17.61 -1.41 -12.05
CA ALA A 286 18.92 -1.17 -12.67
C ALA A 286 20.12 -1.27 -11.69
N GLY A 287 19.89 -1.64 -10.42
CA GLY A 287 20.96 -1.84 -9.43
C GLY A 287 21.72 -0.56 -9.01
N ARG A 288 21.28 0.62 -9.46
CA ARG A 288 21.89 1.91 -9.12
C ARG A 288 21.06 2.57 -8.02
N ALA A 289 21.70 2.90 -6.89
CA ALA A 289 21.10 3.73 -5.85
C ALA A 289 20.95 5.18 -6.37
N SER A 290 19.88 5.43 -7.12
CA SER A 290 19.57 6.76 -7.63
C SER A 290 18.66 7.48 -6.63
N TRP A 291 19.07 8.69 -6.26
CA TRP A 291 18.28 9.59 -5.41
C TRP A 291 17.18 10.31 -6.18
N TYR A 292 17.16 10.20 -7.52
CA TYR A 292 16.21 10.88 -8.38
C TYR A 292 14.73 10.50 -8.10
N PRO A 293 14.34 9.21 -7.99
CA PRO A 293 12.96 8.84 -7.65
C PRO A 293 12.52 9.40 -6.30
N LEU A 294 13.44 9.48 -5.33
CA LEU A 294 13.15 10.07 -4.02
C LEU A 294 12.90 11.57 -4.15
N GLY A 295 13.78 12.30 -4.86
CA GLY A 295 13.65 13.74 -5.07
C GLY A 295 12.35 14.11 -5.81
N ALA A 296 12.02 13.36 -6.85
CA ALA A 296 10.76 13.54 -7.59
C ALA A 296 9.53 13.30 -6.68
N MET A 297 9.58 12.26 -5.84
CA MET A 297 8.49 11.97 -4.90
C MET A 297 8.36 13.04 -3.82
N ALA A 298 9.49 13.52 -3.28
CA ALA A 298 9.50 14.59 -2.30
C ALA A 298 8.92 15.90 -2.87
N ALA A 299 9.26 16.26 -4.11
CA ALA A 299 8.67 17.40 -4.80
C ALA A 299 7.15 17.24 -4.97
N GLY A 300 6.68 16.04 -5.34
CA GLY A 300 5.24 15.74 -5.44
C GLY A 300 4.51 15.84 -4.10
N VAL A 301 5.15 15.39 -3.01
CA VAL A 301 4.61 15.53 -1.64
C VAL A 301 4.48 17.01 -1.25
N VAL A 302 5.50 17.83 -1.53
CA VAL A 302 5.46 19.28 -1.27
C VAL A 302 4.34 19.94 -2.09
N ALA A 303 4.25 19.63 -3.39
CA ALA A 303 3.19 20.16 -4.24
C ALA A 303 1.79 19.78 -3.72
N THR A 304 1.61 18.53 -3.28
CA THR A 304 0.34 18.06 -2.69
C THR A 304 0.02 18.80 -1.40
N ALA A 305 1.02 18.99 -0.51
CA ALA A 305 0.83 19.71 0.74
C ALA A 305 0.45 21.18 0.51
N VAL A 306 1.13 21.86 -0.43
CA VAL A 306 0.87 23.28 -0.75
C VAL A 306 -0.49 23.44 -1.41
N ALA A 307 -0.80 22.66 -2.45
CA ALA A 307 -2.09 22.73 -3.14
C ALA A 307 -3.25 22.35 -2.19
N GLY A 308 -3.05 21.33 -1.36
CA GLY A 308 -4.05 20.91 -0.38
C GLY A 308 -4.28 21.96 0.71
N ALA A 309 -3.23 22.58 1.23
CA ALA A 309 -3.36 23.67 2.19
C ALA A 309 -4.05 24.90 1.58
N ALA A 310 -3.76 25.24 0.33
CA ALA A 310 -4.42 26.32 -0.38
C ALA A 310 -5.92 26.05 -0.64
N ALA A 311 -6.29 24.78 -0.89
CA ALA A 311 -7.67 24.39 -1.13
C ALA A 311 -8.52 24.24 0.14
N VAL A 312 -7.89 23.98 1.30
CA VAL A 312 -8.57 23.85 2.61
C VAL A 312 -8.51 25.13 3.44
N GLY A 313 -7.58 26.03 3.11
CA GLY A 313 -7.49 27.37 3.71
C GLY A 313 -8.74 28.23 3.48
N PRO A 314 -8.90 29.33 4.22
CA PRO A 314 -10.04 30.25 4.07
C PRO A 314 -10.17 30.83 2.67
#